data_AF-A0A4T0W3W4-F1
#
_entry.id   AF-A0A4T0W3W4-F1
#
_cell.length_a   1.000
_cell.length_b   1.000
_cell.length_c   1.000
_cell.angle_alpha   90.00
_cell.angle_beta   90.00
_cell.angle_gamma   90.00
#
_symmetry.space_group_name_H-M   'P 1'
#
loop_
_entity.id
_entity.type
_entity.pdbx_description
1 polymer ?
#
loop_
_entity_poly.entity_id
_entity_poly.type
_entity_poly.pdbx_seq_one_letter_code
_entity_poly.pdbx_strand_id
1 'polypeptide(L)'
;MGLGQRRLVCFVDALDECNEEQVREMVTYFEDLGDEATNDGIHLQICFSSRHYPHIEIENGLRLTLEDQPGHEKDLEKYVRSCLRVDTRSDAEEIKNGVLKKANGVFMWVVLVVDILNKEYARGRIFAARRKLDEILSRMSELSKDIVRRDNDHMEDLLLCIQWILYAKWPLTREEFYFGMLCRSPEDLSVFDPDMITNSDLDLAVVRSSKGLAEITKSKVGTVQFIHESVRDFFIKDNGLQEIWPEIGEKFQTTLILLSHFRRPTHQKQKSYGR
;
A
#
# COMPACT_ATOMS: atom_id res chain seq x y z
N MET A 1 -2.86 -2.72 -39.75
CA MET A 1 -4.24 -2.54 -39.19
C MET A 1 -5.03 -1.47 -39.98
N GLY A 2 -6.37 -1.55 -40.04
CA GLY A 2 -7.23 -0.68 -40.87
C GLY A 2 -7.55 0.73 -40.31
N LEU A 3 -6.68 1.32 -39.48
CA LEU A 3 -6.95 2.57 -38.76
C LEU A 3 -6.67 3.85 -39.56
N GLY A 4 -5.92 3.76 -40.67
CA GLY A 4 -5.53 4.94 -41.46
C GLY A 4 -4.80 5.98 -40.59
N GLN A 5 -5.16 7.26 -40.73
CA GLN A 5 -4.57 8.37 -39.93
C GLN A 5 -5.28 8.61 -38.57
N ARG A 6 -6.17 7.73 -38.13
CA ARG A 6 -6.93 7.95 -36.89
C ARG A 6 -6.08 7.60 -35.67
N ARG A 7 -6.17 8.42 -34.63
CA ARG A 7 -5.61 8.14 -33.31
C ARG A 7 -6.56 7.24 -32.52
N LEU A 8 -6.01 6.18 -31.92
CA LEU A 8 -6.71 5.31 -30.98
C LEU A 8 -6.13 5.52 -29.57
N VAL A 9 -7.02 5.68 -28.59
CA VAL A 9 -6.65 5.78 -27.17
C VAL A 9 -7.43 4.73 -26.40
N CYS A 10 -6.73 3.86 -25.69
CA CYS A 10 -7.29 2.81 -24.84
C CYS A 10 -7.08 3.17 -23.37
N PHE A 11 -8.15 3.10 -22.58
CA PHE A 11 -8.08 3.19 -21.13
C PHE A 11 -8.52 1.85 -20.57
N VAL A 12 -7.63 1.20 -19.83
CA VAL A 12 -7.89 -0.07 -19.17
C VAL A 12 -7.81 0.19 -17.66
N ASP A 13 -8.95 0.06 -17.01
CA ASP A 13 -9.12 0.45 -15.61
C ASP A 13 -9.00 -0.77 -14.68
N ALA A 14 -8.40 -0.56 -13.51
CA ALA A 14 -8.31 -1.50 -12.39
C ALA A 14 -7.68 -2.86 -12.74
N LEU A 15 -6.47 -2.83 -13.31
CA LEU A 15 -5.73 -4.07 -13.62
C LEU A 15 -5.54 -4.96 -12.41
N ASP A 16 -5.41 -4.39 -11.22
CA ASP A 16 -5.21 -5.15 -10.00
C ASP A 16 -6.39 -6.04 -9.62
N GLU A 17 -7.59 -5.83 -10.17
CA GLU A 17 -8.77 -6.68 -9.92
C GLU A 17 -8.78 -7.97 -10.75
N CYS A 18 -7.84 -8.13 -11.69
CA CYS A 18 -7.70 -9.30 -12.53
C CYS A 18 -6.65 -10.28 -11.98
N ASN A 19 -6.68 -11.51 -12.50
CA ASN A 19 -5.63 -12.49 -12.20
C ASN A 19 -4.26 -12.00 -12.70
N GLU A 20 -3.23 -12.13 -11.88
CA GLU A 20 -1.90 -11.57 -12.16
C GLU A 20 -1.26 -12.11 -13.44
N GLU A 21 -1.42 -13.41 -13.75
CA GLU A 21 -0.87 -14.00 -14.99
C GLU A 21 -1.56 -13.40 -16.23
N GLN A 22 -2.89 -13.29 -16.20
CA GLN A 22 -3.67 -12.70 -17.29
C GLN A 22 -3.32 -11.22 -17.52
N VAL A 23 -3.04 -10.48 -16.44
CA VAL A 23 -2.60 -9.09 -16.53
C VAL A 23 -1.24 -8.99 -17.21
N ARG A 24 -0.27 -9.84 -16.83
CA ARG A 24 1.05 -9.86 -17.45
C ARG A 24 0.98 -10.19 -18.94
N GLU A 25 0.19 -11.20 -19.31
CA GLU A 25 -0.05 -11.55 -20.72
C GLU A 25 -0.66 -10.38 -21.51
N MET A 26 -1.65 -9.70 -20.92
CA MET A 26 -2.31 -8.56 -21.55
C MET A 26 -1.38 -7.36 -21.71
N VAL A 27 -0.55 -7.06 -20.70
CA VAL A 27 0.43 -5.96 -20.77
C VAL A 27 1.45 -6.23 -21.86
N THR A 28 2.02 -7.44 -21.89
CA THR A 28 2.98 -7.87 -22.93
C THR A 28 2.36 -7.69 -24.33
N TYR A 29 1.12 -8.16 -24.51
CA TYR A 29 0.40 -7.99 -25.77
C TYR A 29 0.22 -6.52 -26.18
N PHE A 30 -0.08 -5.63 -25.22
CA PHE A 30 -0.24 -4.21 -25.51
C PHE A 30 1.08 -3.50 -25.80
N GLU A 31 2.20 -3.96 -25.22
CA GLU A 31 3.54 -3.49 -25.56
C GLU A 31 3.92 -3.88 -26.99
N ASP A 32 3.75 -5.15 -27.35
CA ASP A 32 3.95 -5.65 -28.73
C ASP A 32 3.08 -4.86 -29.72
N LEU A 33 1.81 -4.62 -29.38
CA LEU A 33 0.88 -3.84 -30.19
C LEU A 33 1.33 -2.37 -30.34
N GLY A 34 1.93 -1.80 -29.30
CA GLY A 34 2.50 -0.45 -29.31
C GLY A 34 3.69 -0.33 -30.26
N ASP A 35 4.56 -1.35 -30.26
CA ASP A 35 5.72 -1.43 -31.16
C ASP A 35 5.27 -1.60 -32.62
N GLU A 36 4.33 -2.49 -32.88
CA GLU A 36 3.71 -2.65 -34.21
C GLU A 36 3.07 -1.35 -34.70
N ALA A 37 2.27 -0.69 -33.86
CA ALA A 37 1.61 0.57 -34.19
C ALA A 37 2.63 1.66 -34.53
N THR A 38 3.74 1.74 -33.78
CA THR A 38 4.82 2.69 -34.03
C THR A 38 5.49 2.43 -35.38
N ASN A 39 5.77 1.17 -35.71
CA ASN A 39 6.35 0.76 -36.99
C ASN A 39 5.43 1.07 -38.18
N ASP A 40 4.12 0.91 -38.01
CA ASP A 40 3.10 1.21 -39.02
C ASP A 40 2.73 2.71 -39.10
N GLY A 41 3.31 3.57 -38.25
CA GLY A 41 2.98 5.00 -38.17
C GLY A 41 1.58 5.30 -37.61
N ILE A 42 1.00 4.34 -36.88
CA ILE A 42 -0.32 4.44 -36.24
C ILE A 42 -0.18 5.14 -34.89
N HIS A 43 -1.07 6.09 -34.62
CA HIS A 43 -1.09 6.81 -33.35
C HIS A 43 -1.91 6.04 -32.31
N LEU A 44 -1.27 5.08 -31.63
CA LEU A 44 -1.86 4.30 -30.54
C LEU A 44 -1.38 4.83 -29.18
N GLN A 45 -2.29 4.97 -28.22
CA GLN A 45 -1.96 5.28 -26.83
C GLN A 45 -2.77 4.41 -25.89
N ILE A 46 -2.10 3.87 -24.88
CA ILE A 46 -2.70 2.96 -23.92
C ILE A 46 -2.41 3.51 -22.51
N CYS A 47 -3.43 3.53 -21.67
CA CYS A 47 -3.33 3.96 -20.28
C CYS A 47 -3.92 2.88 -19.39
N PHE A 48 -3.10 2.38 -18.48
CA PHE A 48 -3.48 1.41 -17.46
C PHE A 48 -3.65 2.10 -16.11
N SER A 49 -4.69 1.75 -15.37
CA SER A 49 -4.80 2.08 -13.94
C SER A 49 -4.67 0.81 -13.10
N SER A 50 -3.97 0.90 -11.98
CA SER A 50 -3.76 -0.22 -11.07
C SER A 50 -3.35 0.30 -9.69
N ARG A 51 -3.63 -0.48 -8.65
CA ARG A 51 -2.93 -0.37 -7.36
C ARG A 51 -1.47 -0.82 -7.48
N HIS A 52 -0.67 -0.56 -6.44
CA HIS A 52 0.73 -1.01 -6.35
C HIS A 52 0.90 -2.54 -6.26
N TYR A 53 -0.13 -3.25 -5.82
CA TYR A 53 -0.17 -4.71 -5.78
C TYR A 53 -1.38 -5.24 -6.57
N PRO A 54 -1.20 -6.24 -7.46
CA PRO A 54 0.08 -6.87 -7.83
C PRO A 54 1.02 -5.91 -8.55
N HIS A 55 2.34 -6.15 -8.46
CA HIS A 55 3.32 -5.31 -9.14
C HIS A 55 3.37 -5.67 -10.63
N ILE A 56 2.95 -4.74 -11.47
CA ILE A 56 2.94 -4.86 -12.92
C ILE A 56 4.10 -4.03 -13.47
N GLU A 57 5.03 -4.70 -14.14
CA GLU A 57 6.13 -4.04 -14.84
C GLU A 57 5.67 -3.66 -16.26
N ILE A 58 6.03 -2.46 -16.70
CA ILE A 58 5.80 -1.95 -18.05
C ILE A 58 7.14 -1.39 -18.49
N GLU A 59 7.75 -2.00 -19.51
CA GLU A 59 9.10 -1.64 -19.96
C GLU A 59 9.10 -0.27 -20.62
N ASN A 60 8.13 -0.02 -21.51
CA ASN A 60 8.07 1.16 -22.36
C ASN A 60 6.86 2.03 -21.99
N GLY A 61 6.86 2.61 -20.79
CA GLY A 61 5.72 3.37 -20.28
C GLY A 61 6.07 4.54 -19.36
N LEU A 62 5.15 5.50 -19.28
CA LEU A 62 5.16 6.55 -18.27
C LEU A 62 4.37 6.08 -17.04
N ARG A 63 5.06 5.90 -15.90
CA ARG A 63 4.40 5.60 -14.62
C ARG A 63 4.02 6.90 -13.89
N LEU A 64 2.75 7.04 -13.55
CA LEU A 64 2.22 8.15 -12.74
C LEU A 64 1.67 7.61 -11.42
N THR A 65 2.41 7.82 -10.33
CA THR A 65 1.91 7.53 -8.97
C THR A 65 1.13 8.73 -8.46
N LEU A 66 -0.17 8.58 -8.22
CA LEU A 66 -1.09 9.69 -7.94
C LEU A 66 -0.78 10.39 -6.61
N GLU A 67 -0.51 9.62 -5.56
CA GLU A 67 -0.20 10.10 -4.21
C GLU A 67 1.18 10.76 -4.07
N ASP A 68 2.02 10.64 -5.10
CA ASP A 68 3.31 11.32 -5.20
C ASP A 68 3.24 12.59 -6.05
N GLN A 69 2.10 12.85 -6.71
CA GLN A 69 1.98 14.04 -7.54
C GLN A 69 2.00 15.32 -6.71
N PRO A 70 2.75 16.35 -7.16
CA PRO A 70 2.72 17.66 -6.53
C PRO A 70 1.30 18.21 -6.49
N GLY A 71 0.80 18.50 -5.28
CA GLY A 71 -0.54 19.05 -5.08
C GLY A 71 -1.56 18.06 -4.54
N HIS A 72 -1.27 16.75 -4.48
CA HIS A 72 -2.19 15.74 -3.93
C HIS A 72 -2.77 16.12 -2.56
N GLU A 73 -1.92 16.50 -1.60
CA GLU A 73 -2.36 16.96 -0.28
C GLU A 73 -3.22 18.23 -0.34
N LYS A 74 -2.92 19.14 -1.26
CA LYS A 74 -3.69 20.38 -1.46
C LYS A 74 -5.06 20.08 -2.06
N ASP A 75 -5.15 19.09 -2.94
CA ASP A 75 -6.41 18.66 -3.54
C ASP A 75 -7.32 18.00 -2.51
N LEU A 76 -6.75 17.16 -1.62
CA LEU A 76 -7.43 16.63 -0.44
C LEU A 76 -7.97 17.76 0.45
N GLU A 77 -7.12 18.71 0.82
CA GLU A 77 -7.50 19.87 1.64
C GLU A 77 -8.61 20.69 0.98
N LYS A 78 -8.45 21.02 -0.31
CA LYS A 78 -9.42 21.76 -1.09
C LYS A 78 -10.76 21.03 -1.15
N TYR A 79 -10.75 19.71 -1.37
CA TYR A 79 -11.98 18.92 -1.38
C TYR A 79 -12.68 18.94 -0.01
N VAL A 80 -11.96 18.65 1.08
CA VAL A 80 -12.55 18.69 2.43
C VAL A 80 -13.13 20.07 2.74
N ARG A 81 -12.37 21.14 2.48
CA ARG A 81 -12.80 22.51 2.79
C ARG A 81 -13.98 22.97 1.96
N SER A 82 -14.11 22.53 0.70
CA SER A 82 -15.19 22.94 -0.20
C SER A 82 -16.44 22.07 -0.10
N CYS A 83 -16.30 20.78 0.21
CA CYS A 83 -17.40 19.83 0.19
C CYS A 83 -17.97 19.52 1.59
N LEU A 84 -17.21 19.68 2.67
CA LEU A 84 -17.69 19.42 4.04
C LEU A 84 -18.48 20.63 4.57
N ARG A 85 -19.81 20.47 4.68
CA ARG A 85 -20.76 21.53 5.03
C ARG A 85 -20.89 21.70 6.54
N VAL A 86 -19.82 22.15 7.18
CA VAL A 86 -19.74 22.36 8.65
C VAL A 86 -19.49 23.81 9.04
N ASP A 87 -19.40 24.74 8.09
CA ASP A 87 -18.94 26.12 8.31
C ASP A 87 -19.79 26.94 9.29
N THR A 88 -21.04 26.56 9.51
CA THR A 88 -21.91 27.22 10.49
C THR A 88 -21.66 26.78 11.93
N ARG A 89 -20.70 25.86 12.16
CA ARG A 89 -20.40 25.29 13.48
C ARG A 89 -19.14 25.89 14.08
N SER A 90 -19.08 25.95 15.41
CA SER A 90 -17.90 26.42 16.14
C SER A 90 -16.71 25.46 16.08
N ASP A 91 -16.94 24.17 15.86
CA ASP A 91 -15.94 23.10 15.77
C ASP A 91 -15.54 22.75 14.32
N ALA A 92 -15.94 23.58 13.33
CA ALA A 92 -15.77 23.30 11.90
C ALA A 92 -14.33 22.96 11.50
N GLU A 93 -13.36 23.78 11.94
CA GLU A 93 -11.95 23.58 11.60
C GLU A 93 -11.35 22.36 12.31
N GLU A 94 -11.77 22.05 13.54
CA GLU A 94 -11.36 20.82 14.24
C GLU A 94 -11.80 19.59 13.46
N ILE A 95 -13.04 19.58 12.97
CA ILE A 95 -13.59 18.48 12.17
C ILE A 95 -12.82 18.33 10.85
N LYS A 96 -12.63 19.43 10.11
CA LYS A 96 -11.90 19.41 8.83
C LYS A 96 -10.47 18.89 9.00
N ASN A 97 -9.76 19.38 10.02
CA ASN A 97 -8.39 18.93 10.32
C ASN A 97 -8.37 17.47 10.79
N GLY A 98 -9.38 17.04 11.56
CA GLY A 98 -9.54 15.64 11.96
C GLY A 98 -9.75 14.70 10.78
N VAL A 99 -10.58 15.09 9.81
CA VAL A 99 -10.79 14.35 8.56
C VAL A 99 -9.50 14.26 7.75
N LEU A 100 -8.81 15.38 7.53
CA LEU A 100 -7.55 15.41 6.77
C LEU A 100 -6.47 14.55 7.43
N LYS A 101 -6.34 14.62 8.75
CA LYS A 101 -5.38 13.81 9.51
C LYS A 101 -5.69 12.31 9.39
N LYS A 102 -6.97 11.93 9.52
CA LYS A 102 -7.40 10.52 9.41
C LYS A 102 -7.35 9.99 7.98
N ALA A 103 -7.42 10.85 6.97
CA ALA A 103 -7.38 10.44 5.57
C ALA A 103 -6.04 9.81 5.16
N ASN A 104 -4.94 10.25 5.78
CA ASN A 104 -3.57 9.79 5.49
C ASN A 104 -3.27 9.69 3.97
N GLY A 105 -3.70 10.69 3.19
CA GLY A 105 -3.49 10.72 1.73
C GLY A 105 -4.49 9.90 0.90
N VAL A 106 -5.42 9.15 1.50
CA VAL A 106 -6.40 8.32 0.77
C VAL A 106 -7.60 9.17 0.34
N PHE A 107 -7.64 9.55 -0.94
CA PHE A 107 -8.68 10.44 -1.48
C PHE A 107 -10.10 9.83 -1.41
N MET A 108 -10.23 8.55 -1.75
CA MET A 108 -11.52 7.85 -1.68
C MET A 108 -12.11 7.87 -0.26
N TRP A 109 -11.26 7.73 0.75
CA TRP A 109 -11.66 7.79 2.16
C TRP A 109 -12.31 9.15 2.47
N VAL A 110 -11.69 10.25 2.02
CA VAL A 110 -12.22 11.60 2.20
C VAL A 110 -13.58 11.78 1.54
N VAL A 111 -13.74 11.31 0.30
CA VAL A 111 -15.02 11.42 -0.43
C VAL A 111 -16.15 10.76 0.34
N LEU A 112 -15.93 9.54 0.84
CA LEU A 112 -16.93 8.77 1.58
C LEU A 112 -17.25 9.41 2.94
N VAL A 113 -16.22 9.84 3.67
CA VAL A 113 -16.38 10.45 5.00
C VAL A 113 -17.12 11.77 4.91
N VAL A 114 -16.77 12.63 3.94
CA VAL A 114 -17.44 13.92 3.75
C VAL A 114 -18.92 13.74 3.44
N ASP A 115 -19.29 12.79 2.56
CA ASP A 115 -20.69 12.49 2.25
C ASP A 115 -21.46 12.01 3.49
N ILE A 116 -20.88 11.10 4.26
CA ILE A 116 -21.51 10.58 5.49
C ILE A 116 -21.68 11.68 6.53
N LEU A 117 -20.63 12.47 6.79
CA LEU A 117 -20.69 13.58 7.74
C LEU A 117 -21.76 14.61 7.33
N ASN A 118 -21.80 14.99 6.06
CA ASN A 118 -22.81 15.91 5.54
C ASN A 118 -24.23 15.39 5.78
N LYS A 119 -24.49 14.10 5.51
CA LYS A 119 -25.80 13.47 5.75
C LYS A 119 -26.19 13.48 7.23
N GLU A 120 -25.25 13.23 8.13
CA GLU A 120 -25.51 13.21 9.57
C GLU A 120 -25.72 14.61 10.15
N TYR A 121 -24.92 15.59 9.72
CA TYR A 121 -25.11 16.99 10.12
C TYR A 121 -26.43 17.57 9.61
N ALA A 122 -26.82 17.26 8.38
CA ALA A 122 -28.13 17.67 7.85
C ALA A 122 -29.31 17.12 8.66
N ARG A 123 -29.12 15.99 9.35
CA ARG A 123 -30.12 15.37 10.25
C ARG A 123 -30.00 15.84 11.70
N GLY A 124 -29.08 16.75 12.01
CA GLY A 124 -28.81 17.21 13.38
C GLY A 124 -28.15 16.14 14.29
N ARG A 125 -27.65 15.02 13.74
CA ARG A 125 -27.13 13.89 14.52
C ARG A 125 -25.63 14.01 14.75
N ILE A 126 -25.22 15.04 15.48
CA ILE A 126 -23.81 15.43 15.70
C ILE A 126 -22.99 14.29 16.32
N PHE A 127 -23.49 13.66 17.39
CA PHE A 127 -22.80 12.55 18.04
C PHE A 127 -22.73 11.30 17.15
N ALA A 128 -23.74 11.09 16.29
CA ALA A 128 -23.73 10.00 15.33
C ALA A 128 -22.69 10.25 14.23
N ALA A 129 -22.52 11.50 13.76
CA ALA A 129 -21.48 11.87 12.81
C ALA A 129 -20.07 11.53 13.35
N ARG A 130 -19.82 11.84 14.63
CA ARG A 130 -18.54 11.52 15.28
C ARG A 130 -18.30 10.02 15.44
N ARG A 131 -19.33 9.25 15.82
CA ARG A 131 -19.22 7.77 15.84
C ARG A 131 -19.06 7.17 14.44
N LYS A 132 -19.72 7.74 13.43
CA LYS A 132 -19.66 7.25 12.05
C LYS A 132 -18.26 7.36 11.45
N LEU A 133 -17.46 8.35 11.88
CA LEU A 133 -16.03 8.40 11.55
C LEU A 133 -15.28 7.15 12.02
N ASP A 134 -15.64 6.60 13.18
CA ASP A 134 -15.02 5.38 13.70
C ASP A 134 -15.59 4.12 13.00
N GLU A 135 -16.88 4.12 12.64
CA GLU A 135 -17.49 3.03 11.85
C GLU A 135 -17.00 2.98 10.38
N ILE A 136 -16.48 4.08 9.82
CA ILE A 136 -15.88 4.05 8.47
C ILE A 136 -14.53 3.32 8.49
N LEU A 137 -13.80 3.39 9.61
CA LEU A 137 -12.56 2.61 9.78
C LEU A 137 -12.84 1.11 9.72
N SER A 138 -13.99 0.63 10.23
CA SER A 138 -14.36 -0.78 10.11
C SER A 138 -14.71 -1.20 8.68
N ARG A 139 -15.28 -0.32 7.84
CA ARG A 139 -15.46 -0.63 6.41
C ARG A 139 -14.15 -0.76 5.65
N MET A 140 -13.10 -0.06 6.08
CA MET A 140 -11.75 -0.20 5.52
C MET A 140 -11.06 -1.48 6.01
N SER A 141 -11.44 -1.98 7.18
CA SER A 141 -11.06 -3.30 7.69
C SER A 141 -11.56 -4.42 6.76
N GLU A 142 -12.82 -4.35 6.31
CA GLU A 142 -13.35 -5.29 5.32
C GLU A 142 -12.61 -5.24 3.98
N LEU A 143 -12.20 -4.05 3.50
CA LEU A 143 -11.36 -3.98 2.30
C LEU A 143 -10.00 -4.65 2.49
N SER A 144 -9.43 -4.55 3.70
CA SER A 144 -8.16 -5.20 4.03
C SER A 144 -8.32 -6.72 4.03
N LYS A 145 -9.46 -7.20 4.55
CA LYS A 145 -9.84 -8.61 4.52
C LYS A 145 -10.02 -9.13 3.09
N ASP A 146 -10.68 -8.37 2.23
CA ASP A 146 -10.86 -8.73 0.82
C ASP A 146 -9.50 -8.83 0.10
N ILE A 147 -8.57 -7.92 0.38
CA ILE A 147 -7.20 -7.98 -0.14
C ILE A 147 -6.48 -9.25 0.33
N VAL A 148 -6.54 -9.57 1.63
CA VAL A 148 -5.89 -10.79 2.15
C VAL A 148 -6.50 -12.06 1.55
N ARG A 149 -7.81 -12.06 1.28
CA ARG A 149 -8.54 -13.23 0.77
C ARG A 149 -8.58 -13.34 -0.76
N ARG A 150 -8.05 -12.36 -1.48
CA ARG A 150 -8.06 -12.35 -2.95
C ARG A 150 -7.42 -13.62 -3.52
N ASP A 151 -6.36 -14.10 -2.87
CA ASP A 151 -5.65 -15.34 -3.19
C ASP A 151 -4.99 -15.92 -1.91
N ASN A 152 -4.57 -17.18 -1.97
CA ASN A 152 -3.84 -17.86 -0.89
C ASN A 152 -2.33 -17.98 -1.17
N ASP A 153 -1.80 -17.22 -2.12
CA ASP A 153 -0.40 -17.27 -2.48
C ASP A 153 0.43 -16.58 -1.40
N HIS A 154 1.62 -17.14 -1.12
CA HIS A 154 2.62 -16.57 -0.21
C HIS A 154 2.08 -16.16 1.18
N MET A 155 1.06 -16.84 1.71
CA MET A 155 0.41 -16.49 2.99
C MET A 155 1.37 -16.53 4.20
N GLU A 156 2.42 -17.35 4.12
CA GLU A 156 3.48 -17.35 5.14
C GLU A 156 4.29 -16.04 5.13
N ASP A 157 4.58 -15.49 3.95
CA ASP A 157 5.27 -14.20 3.80
C ASP A 157 4.39 -13.07 4.34
N LEU A 158 3.10 -13.11 4.03
CA LEU A 158 2.14 -12.16 4.56
C LEU A 158 2.08 -12.21 6.08
N LEU A 159 2.00 -13.39 6.67
CA LEU A 159 2.01 -13.55 8.12
C LEU A 159 3.26 -12.96 8.75
N LEU A 160 4.45 -13.31 8.22
CA LEU A 160 5.72 -12.84 8.76
C LEU A 160 5.86 -11.31 8.62
N CYS A 161 5.43 -10.75 7.49
CA CYS A 161 5.36 -9.31 7.26
C CYS A 161 4.48 -8.62 8.32
N ILE A 162 3.26 -9.11 8.53
CA ILE A 162 2.34 -8.57 9.54
C ILE A 162 2.96 -8.65 10.94
N GLN A 163 3.63 -9.76 11.26
CA GLN A 163 4.29 -9.92 12.56
C GLN A 163 5.42 -8.91 12.77
N TRP A 164 6.26 -8.70 11.76
CA TRP A 164 7.33 -7.69 11.83
C TRP A 164 6.76 -6.28 12.01
N ILE A 165 5.72 -5.90 11.26
CA ILE A 165 5.14 -4.55 11.35
C ILE A 165 4.43 -4.34 12.71
N LEU A 166 3.71 -5.35 13.22
CA LEU A 166 2.91 -5.23 14.44
C LEU A 166 3.73 -5.33 15.73
N TYR A 167 4.73 -6.21 15.76
CA TYR A 167 5.40 -6.62 17.00
C TYR A 167 6.88 -6.25 17.07
N ALA A 168 7.47 -5.70 16.01
CA ALA A 168 8.80 -5.13 16.14
C ALA A 168 8.82 -4.02 17.20
N LYS A 169 9.92 -3.96 17.96
CA LYS A 169 10.09 -3.00 19.05
C LYS A 169 10.19 -1.55 18.55
N TRP A 170 10.56 -1.37 17.30
CA TRP A 170 10.58 -0.08 16.59
C TRP A 170 10.20 -0.31 15.12
N PRO A 171 9.73 0.73 14.41
CA PRO A 171 9.52 0.65 12.96
C PRO A 171 10.81 0.26 12.25
N LEU A 172 10.76 -0.79 11.44
CA LEU A 172 11.91 -1.34 10.73
C LEU A 172 12.24 -0.49 9.52
N THR A 173 13.53 -0.32 9.21
CA THR A 173 13.94 0.22 7.90
C THR A 173 13.65 -0.79 6.79
N ARG A 174 13.69 -0.35 5.52
CA ARG A 174 13.52 -1.22 4.36
C ARG A 174 14.49 -2.40 4.37
N GLU A 175 15.75 -2.16 4.76
CA GLU A 175 16.79 -3.18 4.85
C GLU A 175 16.49 -4.13 6.02
N GLU A 176 16.25 -3.59 7.22
CA GLU A 176 15.93 -4.40 8.40
C GLU A 176 14.73 -5.32 8.16
N PHE A 177 13.70 -4.79 7.50
CA PHE A 177 12.52 -5.56 7.12
C PHE A 177 12.85 -6.66 6.12
N TYR A 178 13.56 -6.34 5.04
CA TYR A 178 13.96 -7.32 4.03
C TYR A 178 14.78 -8.46 4.65
N PHE A 179 15.75 -8.14 5.51
CA PHE A 179 16.49 -9.14 6.27
C PHE A 179 15.59 -9.97 7.19
N GLY A 180 14.66 -9.33 7.89
CA GLY A 180 13.69 -10.02 8.73
C GLY A 180 12.82 -11.00 7.94
N MET A 181 12.50 -10.69 6.69
CA MET A 181 11.75 -11.56 5.78
C MET A 181 12.56 -12.75 5.27
N LEU A 182 13.87 -12.58 5.06
CA LEU A 182 14.78 -13.64 4.63
C LEU A 182 15.18 -14.61 5.75
N CYS A 183 15.23 -14.14 7.01
CA CYS A 183 15.62 -14.92 8.18
C CYS A 183 14.55 -15.94 8.62
N ARG A 184 14.16 -16.88 7.74
CA ARG A 184 13.30 -18.01 8.10
C ARG A 184 14.09 -19.16 8.71
N SER A 185 15.31 -19.37 8.21
CA SER A 185 16.32 -20.31 8.72
C SER A 185 17.70 -19.64 8.82
N PRO A 186 18.58 -20.05 9.77
CA PRO A 186 19.98 -19.61 9.81
C PRO A 186 20.78 -19.88 8.52
N GLU A 187 20.36 -20.86 7.70
CA GLU A 187 21.03 -21.21 6.44
C GLU A 187 20.78 -20.20 5.30
N ASP A 188 19.68 -19.46 5.36
CA ASP A 188 19.21 -18.55 4.28
C ASP A 188 20.09 -17.28 4.15
N LEU A 189 20.92 -16.98 5.15
CA LEU A 189 21.75 -15.78 5.21
C LEU A 189 23.08 -15.87 4.45
N SER A 190 23.42 -17.07 3.94
CA SER A 190 24.73 -17.33 3.34
C SER A 190 24.91 -16.81 1.90
N VAL A 191 23.84 -16.28 1.28
CA VAL A 191 23.81 -15.85 -0.14
C VAL A 191 23.64 -14.33 -0.29
N PHE A 192 23.61 -13.58 0.81
CA PHE A 192 23.29 -12.15 0.79
C PHE A 192 24.51 -11.29 0.35
N ASP A 193 24.39 -10.63 -0.80
CA ASP A 193 25.27 -9.56 -1.23
C ASP A 193 24.54 -8.20 -1.19
N PRO A 194 24.85 -7.31 -0.23
CA PRO A 194 24.20 -6.01 -0.12
C PRO A 194 24.43 -5.10 -1.32
N ASP A 195 25.49 -5.32 -2.10
CA ASP A 195 25.82 -4.46 -3.24
C ASP A 195 25.00 -4.80 -4.50
N MET A 196 24.25 -5.92 -4.49
CA MET A 196 23.43 -6.39 -5.61
C MET A 196 21.95 -5.99 -5.51
N ILE A 197 21.51 -5.42 -4.38
CA ILE A 197 20.09 -5.14 -4.11
C ILE A 197 19.83 -3.64 -4.13
N THR A 198 18.90 -3.21 -4.96
CA THR A 198 18.51 -1.80 -5.06
C THR A 198 17.41 -1.46 -4.05
N ASN A 199 17.25 -0.16 -3.74
CA ASN A 199 16.12 0.30 -2.94
C ASN A 199 14.76 -0.07 -3.57
N SER A 200 14.68 -0.12 -4.90
CA SER A 200 13.47 -0.53 -5.63
C SER A 200 13.12 -2.00 -5.35
N ASP A 201 14.12 -2.87 -5.26
CA ASP A 201 13.92 -4.28 -4.91
C ASP A 201 13.43 -4.44 -3.47
N LEU A 202 13.98 -3.65 -2.54
CA LEU A 202 13.56 -3.64 -1.13
C LEU A 202 12.11 -3.14 -0.99
N ASP A 203 11.77 -2.05 -1.68
CA ASP A 203 10.43 -1.47 -1.66
C ASP A 203 9.41 -2.44 -2.31
N LEU A 204 9.82 -3.13 -3.40
CA LEU A 204 9.02 -4.18 -4.03
C LEU A 204 8.78 -5.37 -3.09
N ALA A 205 9.80 -5.79 -2.33
CA ALA A 205 9.67 -6.87 -1.36
C ALA A 205 8.63 -6.55 -0.29
N VAL A 206 8.60 -5.31 0.22
CA VAL A 206 7.58 -4.84 1.17
C VAL A 206 6.17 -4.92 0.57
N VAL A 207 5.99 -4.43 -0.65
CA VAL A 207 4.69 -4.45 -1.33
C VAL A 207 4.24 -5.88 -1.59
N ARG A 208 5.12 -6.76 -2.09
CA ARG A 208 4.78 -8.16 -2.37
C ARG A 208 4.49 -8.95 -1.09
N SER A 209 5.37 -8.90 -0.09
CA SER A 209 5.17 -9.64 1.16
C SER A 209 3.93 -9.20 1.91
N SER A 210 3.52 -7.93 1.77
CA SER A 210 2.32 -7.41 2.43
C SER A 210 1.05 -7.51 1.60
N LYS A 211 1.10 -8.01 0.36
CA LYS A 211 0.01 -7.91 -0.63
C LYS A 211 -0.49 -6.47 -0.82
N GLY A 212 0.43 -5.50 -0.79
CA GLY A 212 0.14 -4.07 -0.90
C GLY A 212 -0.46 -3.42 0.35
N LEU A 213 -0.51 -4.13 1.49
CA LEU A 213 -1.02 -3.59 2.74
C LEU A 213 0.02 -2.75 3.50
N ALA A 214 1.29 -2.80 3.11
CA ALA A 214 2.39 -2.05 3.69
C ALA A 214 3.11 -1.17 2.67
N GLU A 215 3.71 -0.09 3.18
CA GLU A 215 4.47 0.90 2.42
C GLU A 215 5.73 1.35 3.18
N ILE A 216 6.62 2.05 2.47
CA ILE A 216 7.74 2.77 3.06
C ILE A 216 7.35 4.22 3.33
N THR A 217 7.61 4.70 4.55
CA THR A 217 7.37 6.11 4.88
C THR A 217 8.24 7.04 4.04
N LYS A 218 7.70 8.21 3.66
CA LYS A 218 8.44 9.27 2.95
C LYS A 218 9.44 10.04 3.85
N SER A 219 9.86 9.45 4.96
CA SER A 219 10.84 10.04 5.90
C SER A 219 12.27 9.88 5.39
N LYS A 220 13.23 10.64 5.95
CA LYS A 220 14.64 10.56 5.54
C LYS A 220 15.25 9.15 5.63
N VAL A 221 14.76 8.33 6.55
CA VAL A 221 15.25 6.96 6.76
C VAL A 221 14.40 5.96 5.98
N GLY A 222 13.08 6.20 5.88
CA GLY A 222 12.14 5.27 5.27
C GLY A 222 11.96 4.03 6.14
N THR A 223 10.78 3.90 6.73
CA THR A 223 10.44 2.76 7.59
C THR A 223 9.18 2.08 7.08
N VAL A 224 9.09 0.77 7.29
CA VAL A 224 7.92 0.00 6.91
C VAL A 224 6.75 0.30 7.85
N GLN A 225 5.58 0.56 7.27
CA GLN A 225 4.32 0.73 7.99
C GLN A 225 3.15 0.17 7.16
N PHE A 226 1.98 0.01 7.77
CA PHE A 226 0.77 -0.22 6.99
C PHE A 226 0.38 1.04 6.21
N ILE A 227 -0.21 0.84 5.02
CA ILE A 227 -0.72 1.93 4.16
C ILE A 227 -1.77 2.80 4.85
N HIS A 228 -2.48 2.25 5.85
CA HIS A 228 -3.52 2.95 6.58
C HIS A 228 -3.76 2.34 7.97
N GLU A 229 -4.23 3.15 8.94
CA GLU A 229 -4.50 2.71 10.32
C GLU A 229 -5.55 1.59 10.39
N SER A 230 -6.52 1.57 9.46
CA SER A 230 -7.54 0.52 9.40
C SER A 230 -6.98 -0.88 9.17
N VAL A 231 -5.84 -1.01 8.50
CA VAL A 231 -5.18 -2.31 8.29
C VAL A 231 -4.68 -2.85 9.62
N ARG A 232 -4.10 -1.98 10.46
CA ARG A 232 -3.67 -2.34 11.81
C ARG A 232 -4.86 -2.74 12.68
N ASP A 233 -5.95 -1.98 12.59
CA ASP A 233 -7.18 -2.23 13.35
C ASP A 233 -7.82 -3.56 12.95
N PHE A 234 -7.83 -3.90 11.67
CA PHE A 234 -8.26 -5.21 11.18
C PHE A 234 -7.53 -6.35 11.89
N PHE A 235 -6.19 -6.32 11.89
CA PHE A 235 -5.40 -7.40 12.47
C PHE A 235 -5.45 -7.45 14.00
N ILE A 236 -5.51 -6.30 14.69
CA ILE A 236 -5.47 -6.22 16.16
C ILE A 236 -6.87 -6.21 16.80
N LYS A 237 -7.75 -5.33 16.35
CA LYS A 237 -9.03 -5.02 17.03
C LYS A 237 -10.18 -5.88 16.53
N ASP A 238 -10.19 -6.21 15.24
CA ASP A 238 -11.31 -6.91 14.58
C ASP A 238 -11.09 -8.43 14.47
N ASN A 239 -10.14 -8.99 15.26
CA ASN A 239 -9.77 -10.40 15.24
C ASN A 239 -9.32 -10.94 13.86
N GLY A 240 -8.86 -10.08 12.95
CA GLY A 240 -8.46 -10.48 11.60
C GLY A 240 -7.38 -11.56 11.58
N LEU A 241 -6.41 -11.51 12.50
CA LEU A 241 -5.38 -12.56 12.63
C LEU A 241 -5.98 -13.95 12.92
N GLN A 242 -6.96 -14.02 13.82
CA GLN A 242 -7.63 -15.29 14.16
C GLN A 242 -8.55 -15.75 13.03
N GLU A 243 -9.17 -14.82 12.31
CA GLU A 243 -10.04 -15.15 11.20
C GLU A 243 -9.26 -15.69 9.99
N ILE A 244 -8.10 -15.11 9.69
CA ILE A 244 -7.26 -15.52 8.55
C ILE A 244 -6.43 -16.77 8.90
N TRP A 245 -5.90 -16.82 10.12
CA TRP A 245 -5.10 -17.95 10.60
C TRP A 245 -5.63 -18.49 11.94
N PRO A 246 -6.68 -19.33 11.91
CA PRO A 246 -7.28 -19.89 13.12
C PRO A 246 -6.30 -20.67 14.01
N GLU A 247 -5.27 -21.26 13.39
CA GLU A 247 -4.26 -22.11 14.05
C GLU A 247 -3.21 -21.31 14.84
N ILE A 248 -3.15 -20.00 14.69
CA ILE A 248 -2.07 -19.16 15.23
C ILE A 248 -2.17 -18.91 16.74
N GLY A 249 -3.30 -19.23 17.37
CA GLY A 249 -3.52 -19.09 18.82
C GLY A 249 -2.46 -19.80 19.69
N GLU A 250 -1.85 -20.89 19.21
CA GLU A 250 -0.79 -21.62 19.94
C GLU A 250 0.65 -21.30 19.44
N LYS A 251 0.83 -20.87 18.19
CA LYS A 251 2.16 -20.68 17.56
C LYS A 251 2.78 -19.28 17.73
N PHE A 252 2.07 -18.33 18.33
CA PHE A 252 2.57 -16.94 18.49
C PHE A 252 3.83 -16.83 19.35
N GLN A 253 4.07 -17.75 20.29
CA GLN A 253 5.19 -17.67 21.23
C GLN A 253 6.56 -17.86 20.54
N THR A 254 6.65 -18.69 19.50
CA THR A 254 7.92 -18.98 18.83
C THR A 254 8.44 -17.79 18.02
N THR A 255 7.55 -17.00 17.42
CA THR A 255 7.93 -15.81 16.63
C THR A 255 8.36 -14.64 17.53
N LEU A 256 7.68 -14.44 18.67
CA LEU A 256 8.07 -13.43 19.67
C LEU A 256 9.50 -13.65 20.20
N ILE A 257 9.94 -14.91 20.28
CA ILE A 257 11.32 -15.25 20.68
C ILE A 257 12.31 -14.76 19.62
N LEU A 258 12.06 -14.97 18.32
CA LEU A 258 12.92 -14.45 17.24
C LEU A 258 12.96 -12.91 17.22
N LEU A 259 11.80 -12.27 17.39
CA LEU A 259 11.69 -10.80 17.48
C LEU A 259 12.47 -10.21 18.66
N SER A 260 12.54 -10.92 19.79
CA SER A 260 13.29 -10.48 20.98
C SER A 260 14.82 -10.55 20.81
N HIS A 261 15.30 -11.35 19.84
CA HIS A 261 16.73 -11.52 19.54
C HIS A 261 17.20 -10.66 18.35
N PHE A 262 16.29 -10.01 17.61
CA PHE A 262 16.65 -9.12 16.50
C PHE A 262 17.39 -7.88 17.02
N ARG A 263 18.72 -7.87 16.89
CA ARG A 263 19.58 -6.71 17.17
C ARG A 263 19.86 -5.97 15.88
N ARG A 264 19.85 -4.64 15.92
CA ARG A 264 20.22 -3.80 14.77
C ARG A 264 21.55 -4.30 14.16
N PRO A 265 21.61 -4.52 12.83
CA PRO A 265 22.89 -4.69 12.16
C PRO A 265 23.74 -3.45 12.39
N THR A 266 24.85 -3.58 13.12
CA THR A 266 25.81 -2.47 13.26
C THR A 266 26.66 -2.42 12.00
N HIS A 267 26.54 -1.36 11.19
CA HIS A 267 27.50 -1.05 10.14
C HIS A 267 28.88 -0.83 10.76
N GLN A 268 29.70 -1.88 10.86
CA GLN A 268 31.14 -1.72 11.06
C GLN A 268 31.76 -1.33 9.72
N LYS A 269 32.02 -0.03 9.54
CA LYS A 269 33.02 0.43 8.57
C LYS A 269 34.35 -0.24 8.91
N GLN A 270 34.78 -1.20 8.11
CA GLN A 270 36.16 -1.68 8.13
C GLN A 270 37.07 -0.50 7.78
N LYS A 271 37.73 0.08 8.81
CA LYS A 271 38.90 0.92 8.60
C LYS A 271 40.06 0.00 8.22
N SER A 272 40.45 -0.01 6.95
CA SER A 272 41.73 -0.60 6.55
C SER A 272 42.86 0.22 7.16
N TYR A 273 43.60 -0.36 8.11
CA TYR A 273 44.92 0.14 8.47
C TYR A 273 45.92 -0.40 7.42
N GLY A 274 46.36 0.47 6.51
CA GLY A 274 47.54 0.26 5.69
C GLY A 274 48.80 0.54 6.52
N ARG A 275 49.79 -0.36 6.38
CA ARG A 275 51.14 -0.24 6.94
C ARG A 275 51.91 0.92 6.33
#